data_AF-A0A1F2Y7L5-F1
#
_entry.id   AF-A0A1F2Y7L5-F1
#
_cell.length_a   1.000
_cell.length_b   1.000
_cell.length_c   1.000
_cell.angle_alpha   90.00
_cell.angle_beta   90.00
_cell.angle_gamma   90.00
#
_symmetry.space_group_name_H-M   'P 1'
#
loop_
_entity.id
_entity.type
_entity.pdbx_description
1 polymer ?
#
loop_
_entity_poly.entity_id
_entity_poly.type
_entity_poly.pdbx_seq_one_letter_code
_entity_poly.pdbx_strand_id
1 'polypeptide(L)'
;MTGRFRTRAVRRIPGPLLFLVVVLAGISIFELYRWIIPLQSLNPLWHEVTIGEPVIDSWLYGGRDEEGYLRFYDQAQTIVVPPTAHTFAADGQFVVIEEFSSSSLTFAEPFEAIPVSWIAIGGVGFLASLWLLFRRLRRGSILSGGSLRRSPLILRHKPPFTIAGKRTSKRFRASRRPHHSKQ
;
A
#
# COMPACT_ATOMS: atom_id res chain seq x y z
N MET A 1 45.58 -21.94 -25.04
CA MET A 1 45.06 -21.51 -23.72
C MET A 1 43.75 -20.76 -23.94
N THR A 2 42.60 -21.39 -23.72
CA THR A 2 41.28 -20.77 -23.92
C THR A 2 40.66 -20.43 -22.56
N GLY A 3 40.82 -19.17 -22.14
CA GLY A 3 40.21 -18.64 -20.93
C GLY A 3 38.70 -18.43 -21.13
N ARG A 4 37.88 -19.17 -20.38
CA ARG A 4 36.43 -18.95 -20.34
C ARG A 4 36.12 -17.74 -19.48
N PHE A 5 35.73 -16.63 -20.11
CA PHE A 5 35.15 -15.48 -19.43
C PHE A 5 33.85 -15.89 -18.73
N ARG A 6 33.84 -15.86 -17.40
CA ARG A 6 32.61 -15.96 -16.61
C ARG A 6 31.97 -14.58 -16.58
N THR A 7 30.86 -14.42 -17.30
CA THR A 7 30.02 -13.23 -17.18
C THR A 7 29.47 -13.17 -15.75
N ARG A 8 29.88 -12.13 -15.02
CA ARG A 8 29.40 -11.84 -13.67
C ARG A 8 27.90 -11.57 -13.79
N ALA A 9 27.07 -12.44 -13.23
CA ALA A 9 25.62 -12.28 -13.26
C ALA A 9 25.27 -10.94 -12.61
N VAL A 10 24.85 -9.97 -13.42
CA VAL A 10 24.39 -8.67 -12.94
C VAL A 10 23.14 -8.94 -12.10
N ARG A 11 23.25 -8.69 -10.79
CA ARG A 11 22.18 -8.92 -9.81
C ARG A 11 21.06 -7.93 -10.12
N ARG A 12 20.10 -8.33 -10.95
CA ARG A 12 18.92 -7.51 -11.25
C ARG A 12 18.16 -7.32 -9.95
N ILE A 13 17.96 -6.06 -9.59
CA ILE A 13 17.13 -5.69 -8.44
C ILE A 13 15.72 -6.23 -8.73
N PRO A 14 15.12 -7.00 -7.80
CA PRO A 14 13.77 -7.50 -8.00
C PRO A 14 12.82 -6.31 -8.11
N GLY A 15 11.98 -6.28 -9.16
CA GLY A 15 10.98 -5.24 -9.40
C GLY A 15 10.20 -4.74 -8.17
N PRO A 16 9.75 -5.60 -7.23
CA PRO A 16 9.06 -5.11 -6.02
C PRO A 16 9.94 -4.27 -5.09
N LEU A 17 11.26 -4.51 -5.03
CA LEU A 17 12.17 -3.70 -4.23
C LEU A 17 12.34 -2.31 -4.85
N LEU A 18 12.40 -2.22 -6.18
CA LEU A 18 12.45 -0.95 -6.89
C LEU A 18 11.16 -0.13 -6.68
N PHE A 19 10.00 -0.79 -6.73
CA PHE A 19 8.72 -0.14 -6.40
C PHE A 19 8.70 0.41 -4.96
N LEU A 20 9.14 -0.39 -3.98
CA LEU A 20 9.21 0.05 -2.59
C LEU A 20 10.13 1.27 -2.42
N VAL A 21 11.30 1.26 -3.08
CA VAL A 21 12.25 2.37 -3.04
C VAL A 21 11.64 3.64 -3.65
N VAL A 22 10.92 3.53 -4.77
CA VAL A 22 10.23 4.67 -5.40
C VAL A 22 9.14 5.23 -4.48
N VAL A 23 8.35 4.37 -3.84
CA VAL A 23 7.31 4.80 -2.88
C VAL A 23 7.94 5.51 -1.68
N LEU A 24 8.99 4.93 -1.09
CA LEU A 24 9.70 5.55 0.03
C LEU A 24 10.32 6.89 -0.36
N ALA A 25 10.96 6.97 -1.52
CA ALA A 25 11.51 8.23 -2.04
C ALA A 25 10.42 9.29 -2.26
N GLY A 26 9.25 8.89 -2.78
CA GLY A 26 8.10 9.77 -2.93
C GLY A 26 7.59 10.30 -1.58
N ILE A 27 7.49 9.45 -0.57
CA ILE A 27 7.12 9.85 0.81
C ILE A 27 8.16 10.82 1.38
N SER A 28 9.45 10.54 1.22
CA SER A 28 10.52 11.43 1.71
C SER A 28 10.52 12.79 1.02
N ILE A 29 10.27 12.84 -0.29
CA ILE A 29 10.14 14.11 -1.04
C ILE A 29 8.90 14.86 -0.58
N PHE A 30 7.79 14.18 -0.34
CA PHE A 30 6.55 14.79 0.17
C PHE A 30 6.74 15.38 1.57
N GLU A 31 7.38 14.67 2.49
CA GLU A 31 7.73 15.19 3.82
C GLU A 31 8.68 16.39 3.74
N LEU A 32 9.71 16.31 2.88
CA LEU A 32 10.63 17.43 2.65
C LEU A 32 9.91 18.66 2.07
N TYR A 33 8.96 18.44 1.17
CA TYR A 33 8.14 19.49 0.57
C TYR A 33 7.24 20.17 1.62
N ARG A 34 6.61 19.41 2.53
CA ARG A 34 5.84 19.97 3.66
C ARG A 34 6.70 20.84 4.57
N TRP A 35 7.98 20.52 4.72
CA TRP A 35 8.88 21.30 5.57
C TRP A 35 9.28 22.64 4.93
N ILE A 36 9.31 22.72 3.60
CA ILE A 36 9.77 23.91 2.86
C ILE A 36 8.65 24.93 2.64
N ILE A 37 7.38 24.50 2.54
CA ILE A 37 6.24 25.40 2.34
C ILE A 37 5.28 25.30 3.52
N PRO A 38 5.54 26.04 4.62
CA PRO A 38 4.64 26.06 5.77
C PRO A 38 3.43 27.00 5.62
N LEU A 39 3.25 27.70 4.48
CA LEU A 39 2.42 28.92 4.41
C LEU A 39 1.22 28.87 3.45
N GLN A 40 0.82 27.69 2.98
CA GLN A 40 -0.44 27.55 2.23
C GLN A 40 -1.14 26.28 2.70
N SER A 41 -2.39 26.43 3.14
CA SER A 41 -3.31 25.31 3.35
C SER A 41 -3.47 24.57 2.03
N LEU A 42 -2.62 23.57 1.79
CA LEU A 42 -2.62 22.76 0.56
C LEU A 42 -3.88 21.89 0.43
N ASN A 43 -4.76 21.93 1.42
CA ASN A 43 -5.97 21.16 1.44
C ASN A 43 -7.13 22.05 0.95
N PRO A 44 -7.63 21.81 -0.28
CA PRO A 44 -8.68 22.62 -0.90
C PRO A 44 -10.03 22.50 -0.19
N LEU A 45 -10.15 21.61 0.81
CA LEU A 45 -11.33 21.49 1.67
C LEU A 45 -11.34 22.53 2.79
N TRP A 46 -10.33 23.37 2.89
CA TRP A 46 -10.25 24.38 3.93
C TRP A 46 -11.06 25.60 3.52
N HIS A 47 -11.82 26.11 4.48
CA HIS A 47 -12.67 27.26 4.32
C HIS A 47 -12.00 28.46 4.97
N GLU A 48 -11.83 29.52 4.19
CA GLU A 48 -11.43 30.83 4.71
C GLU A 48 -12.70 31.66 4.91
N VAL A 49 -12.81 32.24 6.10
CA VAL A 49 -13.88 33.16 6.47
C VAL A 49 -13.32 34.43 7.05
N THR A 50 -14.07 35.51 6.89
CA THR A 50 -13.74 36.85 7.35
C THR A 50 -14.63 37.27 8.52
N ILE A 51 -14.36 38.45 9.10
CA ILE A 51 -15.14 38.96 10.23
C ILE A 51 -16.61 39.09 9.87
N GLY A 52 -17.49 38.50 10.68
CA GLY A 52 -18.94 38.52 10.50
C GLY A 52 -19.47 37.37 9.64
N GLU A 53 -18.61 36.50 9.12
CA GLU A 53 -19.02 35.31 8.38
C GLU A 53 -19.18 34.09 9.29
N PRO A 54 -20.10 33.17 8.95
CA PRO A 54 -20.36 31.98 9.75
C PRO A 54 -19.21 30.99 9.66
N VAL A 55 -18.82 30.44 10.82
CA VAL A 55 -17.81 29.40 10.99
C VAL A 55 -18.48 28.05 11.25
N ILE A 56 -19.43 28.02 12.18
CA ILE A 56 -20.21 26.83 12.56
C ILE A 56 -21.65 27.28 12.71
N ASP A 57 -22.55 26.80 11.85
CA ASP A 57 -23.98 27.13 11.88
C ASP A 57 -24.23 28.66 12.00
N SER A 58 -24.63 29.16 13.18
CA SER A 58 -24.90 30.57 13.46
C SER A 58 -23.72 31.34 14.08
N TRP A 59 -22.63 30.67 14.42
CA TRP A 59 -21.45 31.28 15.03
C TRP A 59 -20.64 32.06 14.00
N LEU A 60 -20.55 33.37 14.21
CA LEU A 60 -19.82 34.29 13.35
C LEU A 60 -18.40 34.52 13.87
N TYR A 61 -17.44 34.63 12.95
CA TYR A 61 -16.08 34.98 13.29
C TYR A 61 -15.98 36.46 13.69
N GLY A 62 -15.39 36.70 14.85
CA GLY A 62 -15.30 38.02 15.46
C GLY A 62 -13.96 38.73 15.31
N GLY A 63 -13.01 38.10 14.63
CA GLY A 63 -11.64 38.59 14.56
C GLY A 63 -10.79 38.22 15.78
N ARG A 64 -9.57 38.74 15.76
CA ARG A 64 -8.59 38.58 16.83
C ARG A 64 -8.50 39.86 17.65
N ASP A 65 -8.49 39.74 18.98
CA ASP A 65 -8.30 40.90 19.86
C ASP A 65 -6.83 41.29 20.06
N GLU A 66 -6.61 42.36 20.83
CA GLU A 66 -5.29 42.93 21.10
C GLU A 66 -4.38 41.93 21.84
N GLU A 67 -4.97 41.12 22.72
CA GLU A 67 -4.29 40.04 23.45
C GLU A 67 -4.08 38.78 22.60
N GLY A 68 -4.77 38.71 21.47
CA GLY A 68 -4.63 37.71 20.44
C GLY A 68 -5.60 36.54 20.53
N TYR A 69 -6.64 36.64 21.34
CA TYR A 69 -7.72 35.68 21.42
C TYR A 69 -8.64 35.81 20.21
N LEU A 70 -9.16 34.65 19.79
CA LEU A 70 -10.17 34.56 18.76
C LEU A 70 -11.54 34.75 19.38
N ARG A 71 -12.34 35.61 18.78
CA ARG A 71 -13.71 35.86 19.24
C ARG A 71 -14.69 35.22 18.28
N PHE A 72 -15.69 34.56 18.83
CA PHE A 72 -16.81 34.00 18.09
C PHE A 72 -18.09 34.51 18.72
N TYR A 73 -19.02 34.95 17.88
CA TYR A 73 -20.28 35.53 18.32
C TYR A 73 -21.44 34.71 17.77
N ASP A 74 -22.37 34.38 18.63
CA ASP A 74 -23.71 33.96 18.26
C ASP A 74 -24.71 35.03 18.73
N GLN A 75 -25.96 34.96 18.29
CA GLN A 75 -26.98 35.97 18.60
C GLN A 75 -27.15 36.23 20.12
N ALA A 76 -26.82 35.25 20.96
CA ALA A 76 -26.97 35.34 22.41
C ALA A 76 -25.66 35.30 23.21
N GLN A 77 -24.55 34.87 22.61
CA GLN A 77 -23.33 34.52 23.36
C GLN A 77 -22.05 34.90 22.63
N THR A 78 -21.01 35.19 23.41
CA THR A 78 -19.66 35.45 22.93
C THR A 78 -18.72 34.43 23.54
N ILE A 79 -18.02 33.68 22.70
CA ILE A 79 -16.97 32.76 23.13
C ILE A 79 -15.62 33.33 22.71
N VAL A 80 -14.69 33.34 23.66
CA VAL A 80 -13.32 33.80 23.44
C VAL A 80 -12.40 32.59 23.58
N VAL A 81 -11.60 32.34 22.56
CA VAL A 81 -10.76 31.16 22.42
C VAL A 81 -9.30 31.60 22.42
N PRO A 82 -8.42 30.93 23.18
CA PRO A 82 -7.01 31.32 23.24
C PRO A 82 -6.32 31.17 21.87
N PRO A 83 -5.28 31.98 21.58
CA PRO A 83 -4.53 31.91 20.33
C PRO A 83 -3.86 30.55 20.10
N THR A 84 -3.67 29.75 21.14
CA THR A 84 -3.06 28.42 21.03
C THR A 84 -4.09 27.33 20.71
N ALA A 85 -5.38 27.67 20.62
CA ALA A 85 -6.39 26.70 20.28
C ALA A 85 -6.38 26.39 18.78
N HIS A 86 -6.34 25.10 18.48
CA HIS A 86 -6.49 24.59 17.12
C HIS A 86 -7.89 24.05 16.84
N THR A 87 -8.82 24.24 17.77
CA THR A 87 -10.19 23.74 17.64
C THR A 87 -11.14 24.72 18.28
N PHE A 88 -12.27 24.95 17.60
CA PHE A 88 -13.42 25.65 18.17
C PHE A 88 -14.60 24.68 18.15
N ALA A 89 -15.31 24.60 19.28
CA ALA A 89 -16.46 23.72 19.44
C ALA A 89 -17.63 24.52 20.00
N ALA A 90 -18.78 24.44 19.33
CA ALA A 90 -20.01 25.09 19.72
C ALA A 90 -21.21 24.26 19.24
N ASP A 91 -22.30 24.26 20.01
CA ASP A 91 -23.57 23.57 19.70
C ASP A 91 -23.44 22.08 19.31
N GLY A 92 -22.43 21.40 19.89
CA GLY A 92 -22.18 19.99 19.62
C GLY A 92 -21.43 19.69 18.31
N GLN A 93 -21.10 20.74 17.55
CA GLN A 93 -20.20 20.68 16.40
C GLN A 93 -18.81 21.24 16.79
N PHE A 94 -17.80 20.88 16.01
CA PHE A 94 -16.47 21.45 16.18
C PHE A 94 -15.76 21.55 14.83
N VAL A 95 -14.90 22.56 14.71
CA VAL A 95 -14.03 22.78 13.57
C VAL A 95 -12.58 22.82 14.02
N VAL A 96 -11.71 22.46 13.09
CA VAL A 96 -10.26 22.55 13.28
C VAL A 96 -9.77 23.84 12.65
N ILE A 97 -9.02 24.61 13.43
CA ILE A 97 -8.41 25.89 13.04
C ILE A 97 -6.94 25.63 12.68
N GLU A 98 -6.50 26.02 11.48
CA GLU A 98 -5.08 25.97 11.07
C GLU A 98 -4.44 27.33 11.21
N GLU A 99 -5.08 28.33 10.65
CA GLU A 99 -4.53 29.66 10.57
C GLU A 99 -5.60 30.70 10.85
N PHE A 100 -5.17 31.78 11.48
CA PHE A 100 -6.03 32.91 11.79
C PHE A 100 -5.20 34.19 11.76
N SER A 101 -5.79 35.22 11.18
CA SER A 101 -5.24 36.57 11.12
C SER A 101 -6.14 37.52 11.93
N SER A 102 -5.84 38.82 11.91
CA SER A 102 -6.70 39.83 12.53
C SER A 102 -8.11 39.86 11.92
N SER A 103 -8.25 39.45 10.66
CA SER A 103 -9.49 39.60 9.89
C SER A 103 -10.00 38.34 9.21
N SER A 104 -9.18 37.29 9.12
CA SER A 104 -9.56 36.03 8.50
C SER A 104 -9.26 34.84 9.40
N LEU A 105 -9.98 33.75 9.15
CA LEU A 105 -9.86 32.47 9.84
C LEU A 105 -9.93 31.37 8.78
N THR A 106 -8.95 30.48 8.79
CA THR A 106 -8.94 29.27 7.96
C THR A 106 -9.26 28.07 8.83
N PHE A 107 -10.37 27.41 8.54
CA PHE A 107 -10.83 26.25 9.27
C PHE A 107 -11.28 25.13 8.34
N ALA A 108 -11.45 23.94 8.91
CA ALA A 108 -11.98 22.78 8.22
C ALA A 108 -12.87 21.96 9.16
N GLU A 109 -13.85 21.26 8.58
CA GLU A 109 -14.63 20.30 9.35
C GLU A 109 -13.76 19.08 9.74
N PRO A 110 -14.10 18.32 10.79
CA PRO A 110 -13.22 17.28 11.33
C PRO A 110 -12.83 16.20 10.32
N PHE A 111 -13.72 15.88 9.38
CA PHE A 111 -13.43 14.91 8.31
C PHE A 111 -12.57 15.50 7.19
N GLU A 112 -12.59 16.82 7.02
CA GLU A 112 -11.81 17.56 6.01
C GLU A 112 -10.40 17.85 6.50
N ALA A 113 -10.23 17.97 7.82
CA ALA A 113 -8.94 18.13 8.48
C ALA A 113 -8.06 16.86 8.43
N ILE A 114 -8.55 15.74 7.87
CA ILE A 114 -7.77 14.51 7.74
C ILE A 114 -6.57 14.76 6.80
N PRO A 115 -5.32 14.55 7.27
CA PRO A 115 -4.15 14.75 6.42
C PRO A 115 -4.21 13.86 5.19
N VAL A 116 -4.07 14.45 3.99
CA VAL A 116 -4.05 13.72 2.71
C VAL A 116 -3.00 12.60 2.70
N SER A 117 -1.90 12.79 3.42
CA SER A 117 -0.86 11.78 3.61
C SER A 117 -1.39 10.49 4.27
N TRP A 118 -2.32 10.59 5.21
CA TRP A 118 -2.90 9.42 5.88
C TRP A 118 -3.78 8.63 4.92
N ILE A 119 -4.56 9.32 4.08
CA ILE A 119 -5.36 8.71 3.02
C ILE A 119 -4.45 8.01 2.01
N ALA A 120 -3.36 8.67 1.60
CA ALA A 120 -2.40 8.10 0.66
C ALA A 120 -1.68 6.87 1.23
N ILE A 121 -1.18 6.93 2.46
CA ILE A 121 -0.51 5.81 3.13
C ILE A 121 -1.50 4.65 3.35
N GLY A 122 -2.70 4.95 3.82
CA GLY A 122 -3.78 3.97 3.97
C GLY A 122 -4.13 3.29 2.64
N GLY A 123 -4.27 4.08 1.58
CA GLY A 123 -4.56 3.58 0.23
C GLY A 123 -3.43 2.69 -0.32
N VAL A 124 -2.18 3.10 -0.17
CA VAL A 124 -1.01 2.30 -0.59
C VAL A 124 -0.91 1.01 0.23
N GLY A 125 -1.11 1.08 1.55
CA GLY A 125 -1.12 -0.08 2.43
C GLY A 125 -2.24 -1.07 2.08
N PHE A 126 -3.43 -0.55 1.78
CA PHE A 126 -4.58 -1.34 1.36
C PHE A 126 -4.34 -2.04 0.01
N LEU A 127 -3.84 -1.31 -0.99
CA LEU A 127 -3.46 -1.85 -2.30
C LEU A 127 -2.36 -2.90 -2.18
N ALA A 128 -1.34 -2.67 -1.35
CA ALA A 128 -0.28 -3.63 -1.08
C ALA A 128 -0.83 -4.90 -0.41
N SER A 129 -1.75 -4.76 0.55
CA SER A 129 -2.41 -5.88 1.22
C SER A 129 -3.26 -6.71 0.25
N LEU A 130 -4.07 -6.06 -0.58
CA LEU A 130 -4.83 -6.71 -1.67
C LEU A 130 -3.90 -7.44 -2.64
N TRP A 131 -2.82 -6.80 -3.06
CA TRP A 131 -1.85 -7.41 -3.97
C TRP A 131 -1.19 -8.65 -3.36
N LEU A 132 -0.82 -8.60 -2.07
CA LEU A 132 -0.29 -9.75 -1.34
C LEU A 132 -1.33 -10.88 -1.22
N LEU A 133 -2.59 -10.55 -0.95
CA LEU A 133 -3.70 -11.51 -0.88
C LEU A 133 -3.88 -12.22 -2.23
N PHE A 134 -4.00 -11.46 -3.32
CA PHE A 134 -4.12 -12.02 -4.68
C PHE A 134 -2.90 -12.85 -5.08
N ARG A 135 -1.70 -12.45 -4.67
CA ARG A 135 -0.47 -13.21 -4.94
C ARG A 135 -0.44 -14.53 -4.17
N ARG A 136 -0.96 -14.58 -2.94
CA ARG A 136 -1.12 -15.83 -2.18
C ARG A 136 -2.15 -16.76 -2.83
N LEU A 137 -3.29 -16.22 -3.25
CA LEU A 137 -4.33 -16.98 -3.94
C LEU A 137 -3.84 -17.56 -5.28
N ARG A 138 -3.11 -16.78 -6.10
CA ARG A 138 -2.51 -17.26 -7.35
C ARG A 138 -1.41 -18.31 -7.17
N ARG A 139 -0.71 -18.32 -6.03
CA ARG A 139 0.25 -19.39 -5.70
C ARG A 139 -0.43 -20.66 -5.18
N GLY A 140 -1.64 -20.54 -4.62
CA GLY A 140 -2.43 -21.66 -4.12
C GLY A 140 -3.15 -22.47 -5.21
N SER A 141 -3.37 -21.92 -6.41
CA SER A 141 -4.15 -22.60 -7.46
C SER A 141 -3.38 -23.64 -8.30
N ILE A 142 -2.14 -24.01 -7.92
CA ILE A 142 -1.40 -25.10 -8.57
C ILE A 142 -1.61 -26.46 -7.84
N LEU A 143 -2.22 -26.47 -6.64
CA LEU A 143 -2.37 -27.70 -5.85
C LEU A 143 -3.81 -28.21 -5.65
N SER A 144 -4.83 -27.60 -6.29
CA SER A 144 -6.21 -28.10 -6.22
C SER A 144 -6.81 -28.47 -7.59
N GLY A 145 -5.97 -28.88 -8.53
CA GLY A 145 -6.39 -29.60 -9.73
C GLY A 145 -6.15 -31.09 -9.53
N GLY A 146 -6.90 -31.70 -8.62
CA GLY A 146 -6.87 -33.14 -8.38
C GLY A 146 -7.07 -33.89 -9.69
N SER A 147 -6.00 -34.49 -10.20
CA SER A 147 -6.08 -35.47 -11.28
C SER A 147 -6.75 -36.71 -10.70
N LEU A 148 -8.08 -36.70 -10.77
CA LEU A 148 -8.90 -37.88 -10.64
C LEU A 148 -8.29 -38.97 -11.52
N ARG A 149 -7.73 -39.97 -10.84
CA ARG A 149 -7.36 -41.28 -11.36
C ARG A 149 -8.50 -41.82 -12.23
N ARG A 150 -8.48 -41.54 -13.53
CA ARG A 150 -9.18 -42.34 -14.52
C ARG A 150 -8.31 -43.57 -14.76
N SER A 151 -8.52 -44.59 -13.93
CA SER A 151 -8.14 -45.95 -14.33
C SER A 151 -8.86 -46.27 -15.63
N PRO A 152 -8.17 -46.62 -16.73
CA PRO A 152 -8.86 -47.20 -17.86
C PRO A 152 -9.36 -48.58 -17.42
N LEU A 153 -10.68 -48.74 -17.33
CA LEU A 153 -11.33 -50.05 -17.36
C LEU A 153 -10.99 -50.67 -18.71
N ILE A 154 -9.87 -51.39 -18.78
CA ILE A 154 -9.56 -52.27 -19.90
C ILE A 154 -10.53 -53.44 -19.79
N LEU A 155 -11.58 -53.38 -20.61
CA LEU A 155 -12.47 -54.49 -20.89
C LEU A 155 -11.62 -55.63 -21.46
N ARG A 156 -11.30 -56.58 -20.60
CA ARG A 156 -10.44 -57.71 -20.91
C ARG A 156 -11.24 -58.74 -21.71
N HIS A 157 -11.21 -58.60 -23.03
CA HIS A 157 -11.57 -59.70 -23.94
C HIS A 157 -10.65 -60.89 -23.65
N LYS A 158 -11.26 -62.03 -23.29
CA LYS A 158 -10.61 -63.34 -23.25
C LYS A 158 -10.31 -63.81 -24.67
N PRO A 159 -9.08 -64.20 -25.01
CA PRO A 159 -8.84 -65.30 -25.95
C PRO A 159 -8.54 -66.59 -25.19
N PRO A 160 -8.87 -67.76 -25.76
CA PRO A 160 -8.75 -69.04 -25.10
C PRO A 160 -7.30 -69.54 -25.10
N PHE A 161 -6.95 -70.26 -24.03
CA PHE A 161 -5.99 -71.36 -23.98
C PHE A 161 -4.81 -71.34 -24.98
N THR A 162 -3.60 -71.07 -24.49
CA THR A 162 -2.45 -71.92 -24.80
C THR A 162 -1.32 -71.79 -23.78
N ILE A 163 -0.77 -72.95 -23.47
CA ILE A 163 0.29 -73.27 -22.51
C ILE A 163 1.63 -72.76 -23.03
N ALA A 164 2.46 -72.13 -22.18
CA ALA A 164 3.91 -72.35 -22.05
C ALA A 164 4.66 -71.11 -21.54
N GLY A 165 5.59 -71.36 -20.60
CA GLY A 165 6.91 -70.71 -20.68
C GLY A 165 7.19 -69.57 -19.71
N LYS A 166 7.62 -69.93 -18.50
CA LYS A 166 8.55 -69.13 -17.69
C LYS A 166 9.71 -68.62 -18.56
N ARG A 167 10.00 -67.32 -18.53
CA ARG A 167 11.38 -66.81 -18.74
C ARG A 167 11.55 -65.39 -18.23
N THR A 168 12.12 -65.30 -17.03
CA THR A 168 12.76 -64.11 -16.46
C THR A 168 14.02 -63.77 -17.26
N SER A 169 14.08 -62.61 -17.91
CA SER A 169 15.28 -62.10 -18.56
C SER A 169 15.96 -61.01 -17.72
N LYS A 170 16.89 -61.44 -16.86
CA LYS A 170 18.01 -60.62 -16.40
C LYS A 170 19.00 -60.46 -17.57
N ARG A 171 19.29 -59.25 -18.03
CA ARG A 171 20.53 -58.91 -18.76
C ARG A 171 20.94 -57.49 -18.39
N PHE A 172 22.00 -57.31 -17.61
CA PHE A 172 23.44 -57.40 -17.91
C PHE A 172 24.01 -55.98 -18.10
N ARG A 173 24.70 -55.52 -17.04
CA ARG A 173 25.39 -54.24 -16.92
C ARG A 173 26.81 -54.42 -17.49
N ALA A 174 27.11 -53.80 -18.62
CA ALA A 174 28.46 -53.80 -19.18
C ALA A 174 29.32 -52.74 -18.48
N SER A 175 30.32 -53.21 -17.73
CA SER A 175 31.43 -52.40 -17.20
C SER A 175 32.49 -52.25 -18.29
N ARG A 176 32.88 -51.01 -18.63
CA ARG A 176 34.01 -50.71 -19.53
C ARG A 176 34.86 -49.61 -18.92
N ARG A 177 36.07 -49.98 -18.51
CA ARG A 177 37.30 -49.17 -18.36
C ARG A 177 38.48 -50.16 -18.36
N PRO A 178 39.74 -49.72 -18.55
CA PRO A 178 40.28 -48.68 -19.41
C PRO A 178 41.41 -49.24 -20.30
N HIS A 179 41.86 -48.53 -21.35
CA HIS A 179 43.11 -48.87 -22.02
C HIS A 179 44.11 -47.72 -21.89
N HIS A 180 45.20 -48.03 -21.18
CA HIS A 180 46.47 -47.32 -21.21
C HIS A 180 47.17 -47.62 -22.53
N SER A 181 47.73 -46.63 -23.21
CA SER A 181 48.89 -46.83 -24.07
C SER A 181 49.85 -45.65 -23.89
N LYS A 182 50.99 -45.96 -23.26
CA LYS A 182 52.23 -45.18 -23.37
C LYS A 182 52.95 -45.69 -24.61
N GLN A 183 53.39 -44.78 -25.47
CA GLN A 183 54.77 -44.67 -25.98
C GLN A 183 54.89 -43.33 -26.71
#